data_AF-A0A4Y2MBQ5-F1
#
_entry.id   AF-A0A4Y2MBQ5-F1
#
_cell.length_a   1.000
_cell.length_b   1.000
_cell.length_c   1.000
_cell.angle_alpha   90.00
_cell.angle_beta   90.00
_cell.angle_gamma   90.00
#
_symmetry.space_group_name_H-M   'P 1'
#
loop_
_entity.id
_entity.type
_entity.pdbx_description
1 polymer ?
#
loop_
_entity_poly.entity_id
_entity_poly.type
_entity_poly.pdbx_seq_one_letter_code
_entity_poly.pdbx_strand_id
1 'polypeptide(L)'
;MANRLNSKVETSVSEHDCGMMTEICNFCQTLYWRNELDSSNKYTICCHDDKVPLLNLAEIPDLFKKFLTDNSLEARNYQQHIREYNAALAFASMGAEVKGPPGNGPYCFRSHRQIYHKITPLYSNERFKPGYGQLHIFDASEANSRRLENNPS
;
A
#
# COMPACT_ATOMS: atom_id res chain seq x y z
N MET A 1 24.56 13.94 7.63
CA MET A 1 24.45 15.37 7.27
C MET A 1 22.98 15.65 7.01
N ALA A 2 22.34 16.45 7.87
CA ALA A 2 20.90 16.68 7.84
C ALA A 2 20.51 17.57 6.65
N ASN A 3 19.73 17.04 5.72
CA ASN A 3 19.09 17.84 4.69
C ASN A 3 17.97 18.65 5.34
N ARG A 4 18.23 19.93 5.62
CA ARG A 4 17.17 20.92 5.87
C ARG A 4 16.34 21.05 4.58
N LEU A 5 15.20 20.39 4.56
CA LEU A 5 14.13 20.70 3.62
C LEU A 5 13.62 22.10 3.97
N ASN A 6 13.97 23.10 3.16
CA ASN A 6 13.28 24.38 3.18
C ASN A 6 11.82 24.11 2.82
N SER A 7 10.94 24.14 3.83
CA SER A 7 9.50 24.01 3.65
C SER A 7 9.00 25.21 2.87
N LYS A 8 8.84 25.05 1.56
CA LYS A 8 8.05 25.98 0.77
C LYS A 8 6.62 25.89 1.28
N VAL A 9 6.06 27.05 1.63
CA VAL A 9 4.66 27.18 2.03
C VAL A 9 3.83 26.74 0.84
N GLU A 10 3.24 25.54 0.92
CA GLU A 10 2.22 25.11 -0.02
C GLU A 10 1.10 26.16 0.01
N THR A 11 0.74 26.67 -1.17
CA THR A 11 -0.37 27.61 -1.29
C THR A 11 -1.60 26.93 -0.70
N SER A 12 -2.26 27.56 0.27
CA SER A 12 -3.44 27.00 0.92
C SER A 12 -4.59 26.91 -0.10
N VAL A 13 -4.66 25.80 -0.81
CA VAL A 13 -5.81 25.46 -1.64
C VAL A 13 -6.94 25.07 -0.70
N SER A 14 -8.16 25.57 -0.95
CA SER A 14 -9.34 25.17 -0.17
C SER A 14 -9.53 23.66 -0.33
N GLU A 15 -9.57 22.93 0.78
CA GLU A 15 -9.85 21.50 0.78
C GLU A 15 -11.23 21.24 0.17
N HIS A 16 -11.28 20.31 -0.78
CA HIS A 16 -12.54 19.84 -1.33
C HIS A 16 -13.05 18.67 -0.48
N ASP A 17 -14.06 18.95 0.34
CA ASP A 17 -14.72 17.93 1.16
C ASP A 17 -15.97 17.39 0.45
N CYS A 18 -15.97 16.09 0.16
CA CYS A 18 -17.09 15.37 -0.43
C CYS A 18 -18.16 14.96 0.60
N GLY A 19 -17.93 15.21 1.89
CA GLY A 19 -18.78 14.79 3.00
C GLY A 19 -18.64 13.30 3.34
N MET A 20 -19.57 12.80 4.15
CA MET A 20 -19.61 11.39 4.51
C MET A 20 -20.18 10.53 3.38
N MET A 21 -19.68 9.30 3.29
CA MET A 21 -20.14 8.29 2.35
C MET A 21 -21.36 7.56 2.94
N THR A 22 -22.55 8.15 2.77
CA THR A 22 -23.80 7.68 3.41
C THR A 22 -24.82 7.09 2.45
N GLU A 23 -24.65 7.33 1.14
CA GLU A 23 -25.59 6.85 0.13
C GLU A 23 -25.29 5.37 -0.16
N ILE A 24 -26.31 4.56 -0.41
CA ILE A 24 -26.15 3.10 -0.54
C ILE A 24 -26.59 2.67 -1.93
N CYS A 25 -25.77 1.86 -2.61
CA CYS A 25 -26.18 1.21 -3.85
C CYS A 25 -27.28 0.18 -3.57
N ASN A 26 -28.40 0.29 -4.28
CA ASN A 26 -29.56 -0.60 -4.13
C ASN A 26 -29.26 -2.08 -4.44
N PHE A 27 -28.21 -2.37 -5.22
CA PHE A 27 -27.90 -3.74 -5.65
C PHE A 27 -26.83 -4.39 -4.77
N CYS A 28 -25.67 -3.74 -4.61
CA CYS A 28 -24.52 -4.34 -3.93
C CYS A 28 -24.20 -3.76 -2.54
N GLN A 29 -25.02 -2.84 -2.05
CA GLN A 29 -24.86 -2.21 -0.72
C GLN A 29 -23.54 -1.44 -0.50
N THR A 30 -22.79 -1.18 -1.57
CA THR A 30 -21.60 -0.32 -1.52
C THR A 30 -22.01 1.11 -1.17
N LEU A 31 -21.23 1.75 -0.31
CA LEU A 31 -21.43 3.13 0.11
C LEU A 31 -20.92 4.11 -0.97
N TYR A 32 -21.60 5.24 -1.10
CA TYR A 32 -21.36 6.29 -2.08
C TYR A 32 -21.34 7.68 -1.43
N TRP A 33 -20.61 8.59 -2.06
CA TRP A 33 -20.81 10.02 -1.84
C TRP A 33 -21.97 10.52 -2.70
N ARG A 34 -22.73 11.50 -2.20
CA ARG A 34 -23.89 12.05 -2.90
C ARG A 34 -23.58 12.54 -4.31
N ASN A 35 -22.40 13.11 -4.51
CA ASN A 35 -21.98 13.71 -5.78
C ASN A 35 -21.49 12.70 -6.83
N GLU A 36 -21.48 11.40 -6.52
CA GLU A 36 -21.09 10.33 -7.45
C GLU A 36 -22.26 9.80 -8.30
N LEU A 37 -23.44 10.43 -8.20
CA LEU A 37 -24.56 10.14 -9.08
C LEU A 37 -24.17 10.42 -10.54
N ASP A 38 -24.52 9.50 -11.42
CA ASP A 38 -24.45 9.75 -12.86
C ASP A 38 -25.56 10.70 -13.32
N SER A 39 -25.53 11.06 -14.61
CA SER A 39 -26.55 11.91 -15.23
C SER A 39 -27.97 11.33 -15.20
N SER A 40 -28.11 10.04 -14.88
CA SER A 40 -29.38 9.33 -14.73
C SER A 40 -29.80 9.19 -13.26
N ASN A 41 -29.14 9.88 -12.34
CA ASN A 41 -29.33 9.78 -10.90
C ASN A 41 -29.17 8.34 -10.38
N LYS A 42 -28.17 7.60 -10.89
CA LYS A 42 -27.85 6.24 -10.45
C LYS A 42 -26.41 6.10 -9.97
N TYR A 43 -26.19 5.12 -9.10
CA TYR A 43 -24.86 4.69 -8.64
C TYR A 43 -24.40 3.47 -9.44
N THR A 44 -23.59 3.71 -10.48
CA THR A 44 -23.22 2.68 -11.46
C THR A 44 -21.77 2.20 -11.36
N ILE A 45 -20.90 2.89 -10.61
CA ILE A 45 -19.46 2.55 -10.53
C ILE A 45 -19.19 1.18 -9.87
N CYS A 46 -20.00 0.75 -8.89
CA CYS A 46 -19.74 -0.41 -8.05
C CYS A 46 -20.03 -1.74 -8.76
N CYS A 47 -21.29 -1.92 -9.18
CA CYS A 47 -21.79 -3.16 -9.78
C CYS A 47 -22.37 -2.94 -11.19
N HIS A 48 -22.31 -1.71 -11.70
CA HIS A 48 -22.84 -1.34 -13.00
C HIS A 48 -24.33 -1.72 -13.18
N ASP A 49 -25.18 -1.30 -12.24
CA ASP A 49 -26.63 -1.57 -12.29
C ASP A 49 -26.90 -3.09 -12.32
N ASP A 50 -26.29 -3.82 -11.37
CA ASP A 50 -26.37 -5.28 -11.21
C ASP A 50 -25.76 -6.14 -12.34
N LYS A 51 -25.00 -5.53 -13.25
CA LYS A 51 -24.35 -6.26 -14.37
C LYS A 51 -23.05 -6.95 -13.98
N VAL A 52 -22.40 -6.50 -12.91
CA VAL A 52 -21.15 -7.08 -12.40
C VAL A 52 -21.45 -7.80 -11.08
N PRO A 53 -21.40 -9.14 -11.05
CA PRO A 53 -21.52 -9.88 -9.81
C PRO A 53 -20.28 -9.63 -8.96
N LEU A 54 -20.44 -8.89 -7.88
CA LEU A 54 -19.37 -8.67 -6.92
C LEU A 54 -19.27 -9.89 -6.00
N LEU A 55 -18.09 -10.51 -5.98
CA LEU A 55 -17.80 -11.59 -5.04
C LEU A 55 -17.71 -11.01 -3.64
N ASN A 56 -18.33 -11.69 -2.67
CA ASN A 56 -18.10 -11.39 -1.27
C ASN A 56 -16.62 -11.55 -0.96
N LEU A 57 -16.01 -10.48 -0.43
CA LEU A 57 -14.64 -10.55 0.04
C LEU A 57 -14.56 -11.58 1.17
N ALA A 58 -13.51 -12.41 1.13
CA ALA A 58 -13.23 -13.30 2.24
C ALA A 58 -13.08 -12.46 3.52
N GLU A 59 -13.66 -12.95 4.62
CA GLU A 59 -13.47 -12.27 5.89
C GLU A 59 -11.99 -12.19 6.24
N ILE A 60 -11.57 -11.01 6.68
CA ILE A 60 -10.21 -10.78 7.17
C ILE A 60 -10.01 -11.68 8.40
N PRO A 61 -8.90 -12.43 8.50
CA PRO A 61 -8.61 -13.24 9.69
C PRO A 61 -8.64 -12.41 10.97
N ASP A 62 -9.19 -12.96 12.05
CA ASP A 62 -9.43 -12.23 13.31
C ASP A 62 -8.17 -11.60 13.91
N LEU A 63 -7.00 -12.21 13.69
CA LEU A 63 -5.72 -11.66 14.10
C LEU A 63 -5.46 -10.28 13.47
N PHE A 64 -5.70 -10.14 12.17
CA PHE A 64 -5.52 -8.87 11.48
C PHE A 64 -6.58 -7.86 11.88
N LYS A 65 -7.83 -8.28 12.10
CA LYS A 65 -8.87 -7.40 12.66
C LYS A 65 -8.38 -6.81 14.00
N LYS A 66 -7.91 -7.65 14.92
CA LYS A 66 -7.35 -7.21 16.22
C LYS A 66 -6.18 -6.25 16.04
N PHE A 67 -5.20 -6.59 15.20
CA PHE A 67 -4.05 -5.72 14.99
C PHE A 67 -4.42 -4.36 14.39
N LEU A 68 -5.47 -4.28 13.57
CA LEU A 68 -5.90 -3.03 12.94
C LEU A 68 -6.82 -2.17 13.81
N THR A 69 -7.58 -2.76 14.74
CA THR A 69 -8.63 -2.03 15.47
C THR A 69 -8.47 -1.99 16.99
N ASP A 70 -7.71 -2.92 17.58
CA ASP A 70 -7.53 -3.01 19.03
C ASP A 70 -6.48 -2.00 19.54
N ASN A 71 -6.44 -1.82 20.86
CA ASN A 71 -5.56 -0.91 21.59
C ASN A 71 -4.51 -1.64 22.44
N SER A 72 -4.31 -2.94 22.24
CA SER A 72 -3.25 -3.71 22.89
C SER A 72 -1.86 -3.18 22.51
N LEU A 73 -0.84 -3.56 23.28
CA LEU A 73 0.55 -3.16 22.99
C LEU A 73 0.99 -3.66 21.60
N GLU A 74 0.64 -4.90 21.27
CA GLU A 74 0.95 -5.55 19.99
C GLU A 74 0.20 -4.89 18.83
N ALA A 75 -1.09 -4.56 19.01
CA ALA A 75 -1.87 -3.88 17.99
C ALA A 75 -1.30 -2.49 17.69
N ARG A 76 -0.93 -1.72 18.72
CA ARG A 76 -0.29 -0.41 18.53
C ARG A 76 1.06 -0.52 17.83
N ASN A 77 1.87 -1.50 18.21
CA ASN A 77 3.15 -1.75 17.54
C ASN A 77 2.92 -2.08 16.06
N TYR A 78 1.98 -2.98 15.75
CA TYR A 78 1.63 -3.31 14.37
C TYR A 78 1.14 -2.09 13.59
N GLN A 79 0.22 -1.29 14.14
CA GLN A 79 -0.31 -0.09 13.48
C GLN A 79 0.79 0.95 13.19
N GLN A 80 1.71 1.15 14.14
CA GLN A 80 2.84 2.07 13.98
C GLN A 80 3.83 1.59 12.90
N HIS A 81 4.08 0.28 12.83
CA HIS A 81 5.09 -0.32 11.96
C HIS A 81 4.51 -1.11 10.78
N ILE A 82 3.23 -0.93 10.44
CA ILE A 82 2.53 -1.73 9.42
C ILE A 82 3.24 -1.72 8.06
N ARG A 83 3.88 -0.60 7.72
CA ARG A 83 4.67 -0.46 6.49
C ARG A 83 5.92 -1.34 6.49
N GLU A 84 6.58 -1.47 7.63
CA GLU A 84 7.77 -2.32 7.82
C GLU A 84 7.38 -3.80 7.73
N TYR A 85 6.29 -4.20 8.41
CA TYR A 85 5.74 -5.55 8.29
C TYR A 85 5.38 -5.91 6.84
N ASN A 86 4.68 -5.01 6.14
CA ASN A 86 4.32 -5.22 4.74
C ASN A 86 5.56 -5.27 3.84
N ALA A 87 6.58 -4.46 4.10
CA ALA A 87 7.83 -4.49 3.34
C ALA A 87 8.60 -5.80 3.56
N ALA A 88 8.66 -6.31 4.79
CA ALA A 88 9.34 -7.56 5.12
C ALA A 88 8.65 -8.79 4.50
N LEU A 89 7.32 -8.72 4.29
CA LEU A 89 6.51 -9.77 3.66
C LEU A 89 6.27 -9.52 2.16
N ALA A 90 6.81 -8.46 1.58
CA ALA A 90 6.57 -8.11 0.18
C ALA A 90 7.16 -9.17 -0.76
N PHE A 91 6.38 -9.55 -1.77
CA PHE A 91 6.83 -10.52 -2.78
C PHE A 91 7.82 -9.90 -3.79
N ALA A 92 7.77 -8.59 -3.98
CA ALA A 92 8.70 -7.84 -4.80
C ALA A 92 8.84 -6.43 -4.26
N SER A 93 9.98 -5.79 -4.56
CA SER A 93 10.15 -4.34 -4.41
C SER A 93 10.44 -3.70 -5.75
N MET A 94 10.15 -2.42 -5.84
CA MET A 94 10.52 -1.61 -7.00
C MET A 94 11.64 -0.65 -6.59
N GLY A 95 12.80 -0.81 -7.23
CA GLY A 95 13.91 0.13 -7.14
C GLY A 95 13.91 1.06 -8.35
N ALA A 96 14.21 2.34 -8.13
CA ALA A 96 14.44 3.30 -9.20
C ALA A 96 15.55 4.27 -8.82
N GLU A 97 16.28 4.79 -9.80
CA GLU A 97 17.17 5.92 -9.59
C GLU A 97 16.32 7.19 -9.41
N VAL A 98 16.07 7.57 -8.16
CA VAL A 98 15.21 8.72 -7.84
C VAL A 98 15.98 10.01 -8.11
N LYS A 99 15.59 10.72 -9.18
CA LYS A 99 16.00 12.11 -9.43
C LYS A 99 14.81 13.02 -9.22
N GLY A 100 14.97 14.01 -8.35
CA GLY A 100 13.96 15.06 -8.17
C GLY A 100 13.72 15.82 -9.48
N PRO A 101 12.50 16.31 -9.73
CA PRO A 101 12.23 17.17 -10.87
C PRO A 101 13.14 18.41 -10.82
N PRO A 102 13.74 18.85 -11.94
CA PRO A 102 14.40 20.15 -11.99
C PRO A 102 13.36 21.26 -11.79
N GLY A 103 13.67 22.26 -10.95
CA GLY A 103 12.83 23.44 -10.71
C GLY A 103 12.03 23.41 -9.41
N ASN A 104 10.98 24.25 -9.34
CA ASN A 104 10.22 24.55 -8.13
C ASN A 104 8.80 23.94 -8.11
N GLY A 105 8.61 22.75 -8.68
CA GLY A 105 7.32 22.05 -8.69
C GLY A 105 7.07 21.14 -7.48
N PRO A 106 5.84 20.62 -7.31
CA PRO A 106 5.53 19.59 -6.31
C PRO A 106 6.43 18.36 -6.46
N TYR A 107 6.66 17.65 -5.36
CA TYR A 107 7.50 16.44 -5.38
C TYR A 107 6.82 15.34 -6.21
N CYS A 108 7.47 14.94 -7.30
CA CYS A 108 7.01 13.82 -8.12
C CYS A 108 8.10 12.74 -8.17
N PHE A 109 7.71 11.48 -7.93
CA PHE A 109 8.57 10.33 -8.21
C PHE A 109 8.66 10.14 -9.73
N ARG A 110 9.87 10.24 -10.30
CA ARG A 110 10.13 10.03 -11.72
C ARG A 110 10.96 8.77 -11.92
N SER A 111 10.35 7.77 -12.54
CA SER A 111 11.07 6.61 -13.08
C SER A 111 11.25 6.80 -14.58
N HIS A 112 12.46 6.57 -15.07
CA HIS A 112 12.79 6.63 -16.49
C HIS A 112 13.51 5.35 -16.87
N ARG A 113 13.36 4.93 -18.14
CA ARG A 113 13.80 3.64 -18.72
C ARG A 113 12.81 2.49 -18.47
N GLN A 114 13.16 1.34 -19.03
CA GLN A 114 12.38 0.11 -18.94
C GLN A 114 12.45 -0.49 -17.54
N ILE A 115 11.32 -1.06 -17.09
CA ILE A 115 11.25 -1.85 -15.86
C ILE A 115 11.83 -3.23 -16.15
N TYR A 116 12.79 -3.66 -15.34
CA TYR A 116 13.40 -4.99 -15.42
C TYR A 116 13.10 -5.79 -14.14
N HIS A 117 12.83 -7.09 -14.27
CA HIS A 117 12.74 -7.98 -13.13
C HIS A 117 14.14 -8.36 -12.66
N LYS A 118 14.47 -7.99 -11.42
CA LYS A 118 15.71 -8.43 -10.76
C LYS A 118 15.38 -9.57 -9.81
N ILE A 119 15.76 -10.78 -10.18
CA ILE A 119 15.65 -11.96 -9.34
C ILE A 119 17.06 -12.37 -8.96
N THR A 120 17.35 -12.43 -7.66
CA THR A 120 18.64 -12.90 -7.15
C THR A 120 18.72 -14.44 -7.18
N PRO A 121 19.90 -15.04 -7.00
CA PRO A 121 20.01 -16.48 -6.78
C PRO A 121 19.31 -16.90 -5.48
N LEU A 122 18.80 -18.14 -5.44
CA LEU A 122 18.16 -18.68 -4.24
C LEU A 122 19.15 -18.87 -3.09
N TYR A 123 20.39 -19.26 -3.39
CA TYR A 123 21.42 -19.47 -2.40
C TYR A 123 22.22 -18.20 -2.16
N SER A 124 22.47 -17.90 -0.89
CA SER A 124 23.25 -16.74 -0.48
C SER A 124 24.72 -16.90 -0.85
N ASN A 125 25.35 -15.80 -1.28
CA ASN A 125 26.80 -15.65 -1.31
C ASN A 125 27.16 -14.23 -0.82
N GLU A 126 28.45 -13.90 -0.75
CA GLU A 126 28.92 -12.60 -0.26
C GLU A 126 28.29 -11.39 -0.97
N ARG A 127 27.82 -11.56 -2.22
CA ARG A 127 27.24 -10.48 -3.04
C ARG A 127 25.71 -10.47 -3.04
N PHE A 128 25.07 -11.60 -2.75
CA PHE A 128 23.63 -11.75 -2.92
C PHE A 128 23.01 -12.46 -1.72
N LYS A 129 22.08 -11.77 -1.06
CA LYS A 129 21.19 -12.35 -0.05
C LYS A 129 19.81 -12.58 -0.67
N PRO A 130 19.18 -13.74 -0.43
CA PRO A 130 17.81 -14.00 -0.86
C PRO A 130 16.84 -12.98 -0.23
N GLY A 131 15.88 -12.52 -1.01
CA GLY A 131 14.90 -11.53 -0.57
C GLY A 131 13.57 -11.66 -1.28
N TYR A 132 12.55 -11.01 -0.72
CA TYR A 132 11.21 -10.90 -1.30
C TYR A 132 10.63 -12.28 -1.68
N GLY A 133 10.14 -12.45 -2.92
CA GLY A 133 9.52 -13.67 -3.40
C GLY A 133 10.34 -14.95 -3.19
N GLN A 134 11.67 -14.84 -3.13
CA GLN A 134 12.54 -16.00 -2.88
C GLN A 134 12.39 -16.57 -1.46
N LEU A 135 12.01 -15.73 -0.50
CA LEU A 135 11.83 -16.14 0.89
C LEU A 135 10.61 -17.06 1.08
N HIS A 136 9.75 -17.19 0.07
CA HIS A 136 8.61 -18.10 0.11
C HIS A 136 8.94 -19.54 -0.32
N ILE A 137 10.18 -19.79 -0.76
CA ILE A 137 10.65 -21.14 -1.12
C ILE A 137 11.27 -21.86 0.10
N PHE A 138 11.81 -21.09 1.04
CA PHE A 138 12.41 -21.63 2.27
C PHE A 138 11.35 -22.09 3.27
N ASP A 139 11.77 -22.91 4.24
CA ASP A 139 10.96 -23.19 5.42
C ASP A 139 10.57 -21.89 6.13
N ALA A 140 9.39 -21.88 6.77
CA ALA A 140 8.84 -20.69 7.42
C ALA A 140 9.79 -20.10 8.48
N SER A 141 10.48 -20.94 9.24
CA SER A 141 11.43 -20.50 10.27
C SER A 141 12.66 -19.83 9.66
N GLU A 142 13.25 -20.46 8.63
CA GLU A 142 14.41 -19.94 7.91
C GLU A 142 14.07 -18.63 7.18
N ALA A 143 12.92 -18.59 6.51
CA ALA A 143 12.44 -17.38 5.84
C ALA A 143 12.28 -16.22 6.84
N ASN A 144 11.80 -16.49 8.05
CA ASN A 144 11.62 -15.46 9.07
C ASN A 144 12.96 -14.91 9.57
N SER A 145 13.94 -15.77 9.85
CA SER A 145 15.30 -15.35 10.21
C SER A 145 15.92 -14.47 9.13
N ARG A 146 15.78 -14.86 7.86
CA ARG A 146 16.28 -14.06 6.71
C ARG A 146 15.55 -12.72 6.58
N ARG A 147 14.25 -12.63 6.90
CA ARG A 147 13.51 -11.35 6.91
C ARG A 147 14.06 -10.40 7.98
N LEU A 148 14.34 -10.90 9.18
CA LEU A 148 14.92 -10.12 10.26
C LEU A 148 16.34 -9.63 9.92
N GLU A 149 17.16 -10.46 9.29
CA GLU A 149 18.49 -10.06 8.81
C GLU A 149 18.44 -8.98 7.71
N ASN A 150 17.45 -9.05 6.83
CA ASN A 150 17.30 -8.13 5.70
C ASN A 150 16.66 -6.78 6.11
N ASN A 151 15.91 -6.75 7.21
CA ASN A 151 15.20 -5.57 7.70
C ASN A 151 15.60 -5.30 9.17
N PRO A 152 16.87 -4.91 9.43
CA PRO A 152 17.27 -4.55 10.78
C PRO A 152 16.49 -3.30 11.22
N SER A 153 15.85 -3.41 12.39
CA SER A 153 15.15 -2.33 13.10
C SER A 153 16.10 -1.22 13.56
#